data_AF-A0A957C4I6-F1
#
_entry.id   AF-A0A957C4I6-F1
#
_cell.length_a   1.000
_cell.length_b   1.000
_cell.length_c   1.000
_cell.angle_alpha   90.00
_cell.angle_beta   90.00
_cell.angle_gamma   90.00
#
_symmetry.space_group_name_H-M   'P 1'
#
loop_
_entity.id
_entity.type
_entity.pdbx_description
1 polymer ?
#
loop_
_entity_poly.entity_id
_entity_poly.type
_entity_poly.pdbx_seq_one_letter_code
_entity_poly.pdbx_strand_id
1 'polypeptide(L)' 'MATVEKTVERDEYLHEMAQMFKQWNKVMVWMWKLGLGRFINLMPDEIGQIMVLVHTGRKSGQTRYTPLNYAVVDGDIY' A
#
# COMPACT_ATOMS: atom_id res chain seq x y z
N MET A 1 -6.68 -10.22 33.40
CA MET A 1 -5.70 -9.11 33.26
C MET A 1 -4.79 -9.31 32.06
N ALA A 2 -4.15 -10.47 31.85
CA ALA A 2 -3.26 -10.72 30.69
C ALA A 2 -3.89 -10.59 29.28
N THR A 3 -5.19 -10.86 29.12
CA THR A 3 -5.87 -10.74 27.81
C THR A 3 -6.06 -9.28 27.37
N VAL A 4 -6.22 -8.36 28.33
CA VAL A 4 -6.47 -6.94 28.07
C VAL A 4 -5.17 -6.24 27.65
N GLU A 5 -4.05 -6.54 28.31
CA GLU A 5 -2.73 -6.03 27.94
C GLU A 5 -2.32 -6.45 26.52
N LYS A 6 -2.54 -7.72 26.15
CA LYS A 6 -2.26 -8.21 24.79
C LYS A 6 -3.12 -7.52 23.72
N THR A 7 -4.36 -7.16 24.03
CA THR A 7 -5.20 -6.39 23.09
C THR A 7 -4.72 -4.95 22.93
N VAL A 8 -4.33 -4.28 24.01
CA VAL A 8 -3.83 -2.90 23.96
C VAL A 8 -2.52 -2.82 23.17
N GLU A 9 -1.56 -3.71 23.46
CA GLU A 9 -0.28 -3.79 22.75
C GLU A 9 -0.46 -4.06 21.24
N ARG A 10 -1.40 -4.95 20.89
CA ARG A 10 -1.75 -5.21 19.48
C ARG A 10 -2.36 -3.97 18.81
N ASP A 11 -3.26 -3.28 19.50
CA ASP A 11 -3.97 -2.14 18.92
C ASP A 11 -3.01 -0.95 18.72
N GLU A 12 -2.06 -0.74 19.64
CA GLU A 12 -0.96 0.22 19.49
C GLU A 12 -0.06 -0.15 18.29
N TYR A 13 0.36 -1.41 18.19
CA TYR A 13 1.15 -1.91 17.06
C TYR A 13 0.46 -1.68 15.71
N LEU A 14 -0.84 -1.99 15.60
CA LEU A 14 -1.61 -1.78 14.37
C LEU A 14 -1.74 -0.29 14.03
N HIS A 15 -1.86 0.57 15.04
CA HIS A 15 -1.90 2.01 14.85
C HIS A 15 -0.58 2.52 14.25
N GLU A 16 0.55 2.13 14.83
CA GLU A 16 1.88 2.50 14.33
C GLU A 16 2.09 2.01 12.90
N MET A 17 1.73 0.74 12.63
CA MET A 17 1.83 0.16 11.30
C MET A 17 0.98 0.93 10.28
N ALA A 18 -0.25 1.32 10.64
CA ALA A 18 -1.12 2.11 9.77
C ALA A 18 -0.55 3.51 9.46
N GLN A 19 0.09 4.17 10.44
CA GLN A 19 0.75 5.47 10.20
C GLN A 19 1.95 5.32 9.27
N MET A 20 2.75 4.28 9.49
CA MET A 20 3.88 3.94 8.62
C MET A 20 3.39 3.70 7.18
N PHE A 21 2.33 2.90 6.98
CA PHE A 21 1.75 2.66 5.65
C PHE A 21 1.23 3.93 4.99
N LYS A 22 0.55 4.81 5.74
CA LYS A 22 0.09 6.10 5.19
C LYS A 22 1.24 6.94 4.66
N GLN A 23 2.37 6.95 5.35
CA GLN A 23 3.55 7.72 4.93
C GLN A 23 4.22 7.05 3.71
N TRP A 24 4.39 5.73 3.75
CA TRP A 24 4.95 4.96 2.63
C TRP A 24 4.12 5.08 1.35
N ASN A 25 2.79 5.08 1.45
CA ASN A 25 1.91 5.26 0.29
C ASN A 25 2.18 6.57 -0.45
N LYS A 26 2.48 7.66 0.27
CA LYS A 26 2.85 8.94 -0.35
C LYS A 26 4.19 8.86 -1.08
N VAL A 27 5.18 8.21 -0.46
CA VAL A 27 6.51 8.02 -1.05
C VAL A 27 6.42 7.18 -2.33
N MET A 28 5.67 6.07 -2.31
CA MET A 28 5.46 5.21 -3.47
C MET A 28 4.83 5.97 -4.64
N VAL A 29 3.80 6.79 -4.38
CA VAL A 29 3.20 7.63 -5.42
C VAL A 29 4.21 8.63 -5.99
N TRP A 30 5.06 9.22 -5.14
CA TRP A 30 6.09 10.15 -5.59
C TRP A 30 7.14 9.46 -6.47
N MET A 31 7.63 8.29 -6.04
CA MET A 31 8.55 7.46 -6.83
C MET A 31 7.94 7.05 -8.17
N TRP A 32 6.66 6.66 -8.18
CA TRP A 32 5.94 6.33 -9.41
C TRP A 32 5.88 7.52 -10.38
N LYS A 33 5.57 8.72 -9.88
CA LYS A 33 5.55 9.95 -10.70
C LYS A 33 6.91 10.33 -11.28
N LEU A 34 8.01 9.92 -10.64
CA LEU A 34 9.37 10.10 -11.14
C LEU A 34 9.81 9.00 -12.12
N GLY A 35 8.95 8.04 -12.45
CA GLY A 35 9.32 6.89 -13.29
C GLY A 35 10.16 5.83 -12.57
N LEU A 36 10.29 5.92 -11.24
CA LEU A 36 11.06 4.97 -10.43
C LEU A 36 10.26 3.70 -10.07
N GLY A 37 9.04 3.54 -10.60
CA GLY A 37 8.16 2.40 -10.32
C GLY A 37 8.79 1.04 -10.66
N ARG A 38 9.69 0.99 -11.66
CA ARG A 38 10.43 -0.24 -12.00
C ARG A 38 11.38 -0.67 -10.89
N PHE A 39 12.00 0.26 -10.16
CA PHE A 39 12.92 -0.05 -9.07
C PHE A 39 12.19 -0.71 -7.89
N ILE A 40 10.94 -0.30 -7.63
CA ILE A 40 10.11 -0.87 -6.58
C ILE A 40 9.74 -2.34 -6.90
N ASN A 41 9.69 -2.71 -8.18
CA ASN A 41 9.33 -4.05 -8.63
C ASN A 41 10.56 -4.95 -8.92
N LEU A 42 11.76 -4.57 -8.46
CA LEU A 42 13.00 -5.35 -8.72
C LEU A 42 13.11 -6.63 -7.88
N MET A 43 12.35 -6.73 -6.80
CA MET A 43 12.42 -7.85 -5.83
C MET A 43 11.01 -8.44 -5.60
N PRO A 44 10.37 -8.98 -6.65
CA PRO A 44 8.97 -9.39 -6.58
C PRO A 44 8.73 -10.54 -5.59
N ASP A 45 9.74 -11.36 -5.29
CA ASP A 45 9.61 -12.50 -4.38
C ASP A 45 9.57 -12.05 -2.90
N GLU A 46 10.21 -10.92 -2.56
CA GLU A 46 10.29 -10.40 -1.19
C GLU A 46 9.23 -9.33 -0.90
N ILE A 47 9.01 -8.41 -1.83
CA ILE A 47 8.13 -7.24 -1.64
C ILE A 47 6.85 -7.32 -2.49
N GLY A 48 6.69 -8.37 -3.29
CA GLY A 48 5.58 -8.49 -4.23
C GLY A 48 5.72 -7.55 -5.43
N GLN A 49 4.66 -7.49 -6.24
CA GLN A 49 4.59 -6.52 -7.33
C GLN A 49 3.66 -5.40 -6.94
N ILE A 50 4.12 -4.16 -7.10
CA ILE A 50 3.40 -2.95 -6.71
C ILE A 50 3.02 -2.17 -7.96
N MET A 51 1.75 -1.79 -8.04
CA MET A 51 1.21 -0.85 -9.01
C MET A 51 0.58 0.36 -8.33
N VAL A 52 0.37 1.44 -9.08
CA VAL A 52 -0.41 2.60 -8.60
C VAL A 52 -1.69 2.69 -9.40
N LEU A 53 -2.82 2.38 -8.76
CA LEU A 53 -4.14 2.53 -9.34
C LEU A 53 -4.56 4.00 -9.33
N VAL A 54 -4.81 4.54 -10.52
CA VAL A 54 -5.40 5.88 -10.68
C VAL A 54 -6.90 5.74 -10.85
N HIS A 55 -7.67 6.33 -9.95
CA HIS A 55 -9.13 6.27 -10.02
C HIS A 55 -9.78 7.57 -9.59
N THR A 56 -11.00 7.79 -10.07
CA THR A 56 -11.82 8.94 -9.66
C THR A 56 -12.73 8.53 -8.50
N GLY A 57 -12.69 9.29 -7.41
CA GLY A 57 -13.53 9.01 -6.25
C GLY A 57 -15.01 9.21 -6.59
N ARG A 58 -15.82 8.15 -6.56
CA ARG A 58 -17.25 8.18 -6.93
C ARG A 58 -18.05 9.34 -6.34
N LYS A 59 -17.84 9.66 -5.05
CA LYS A 59 -18.57 10.73 -4.35
C LYS A 59 -17.89 12.10 -4.47
N SER A 60 -16.57 12.15 -4.54
CA SER A 60 -15.80 13.40 -4.45
C SER A 60 -15.34 13.94 -5.79
N GLY A 61 -15.38 13.13 -6.85
CA GLY A 61 -14.80 13.45 -8.17
C GLY A 61 -13.28 13.59 -8.18
N GLN A 62 -12.60 13.42 -7.04
CA GLN A 62 -11.15 13.63 -6.94
C GLN A 62 -10.38 12.45 -7.52
N THR A 63 -9.33 12.74 -8.29
CA THR A 63 -8.35 11.75 -8.71
C THR A 63 -7.54 11.27 -7.51
N ARG A 64 -7.47 9.97 -7.33
CA ARG A 64 -6.71 9.29 -6.28
C ARG A 64 -5.67 8.38 -6.91
N TYR A 65 -4.52 8.27 -6.24
CA TYR A 65 -3.40 7.41 -6.60
C TYR A 65 -3.20 6.45 -5.44
N THR A 66 -3.47 5.18 -5.66
CA THR A 66 -3.47 4.16 -4.60
C THR A 66 -2.44 3.09 -4.95
N PRO A 67 -1.31 3.03 -4.23
CA PRO A 67 -0.39 1.90 -4.34
C PRO A 67 -1.07 0.62 -3.87
N LEU A 68 -0.98 -0.43 -4.67
CA LEU A 68 -1.55 -1.74 -4.40
C LEU A 68 -0.54 -2.81 -4.78
N ASN A 69 -0.53 -3.90 -4.02
CA ASN A 69 0.09 -5.13 -4.48
C ASN A 69 -0.84 -5.74 -5.55
N TYR A 70 -0.26 -6.35 -6.59
CA TYR A 70 -1.04 -7.04 -7.62
C TYR A 70 -0.40 -8.36 -8.04
N ALA A 71 -1.23 -9.25 -8.56
CA ALA A 71 -0.79 -10.45 -9.26
C ALA A 71 -1.41 -10.51 -10.65
N VAL A 72 -0.70 -11.13 -11.60
CA VAL A 72 -1.24 -11.46 -12.92
C VAL A 72 -1.51 -12.96 -12.95
N VAL A 73 -2.78 -13.35 -13.08
CA VAL A 73 -3.22 -14.75 -13.15
C VAL A 73 -4.05 -14.91 -14.42
N ASP A 74 -3.62 -15.79 -15.32
CA ASP A 74 -4.28 -16.03 -16.62
C ASP A 74 -4.49 -14.77 -17.49
N GLY A 75 -3.63 -13.75 -17.30
CA GLY A 75 -3.71 -12.47 -18.00
C GLY A 75 -4.56 -11.41 -17.29
N ASP A 76 -5.26 -11.77 -16.23
CA ASP A 76 -6.06 -10.88 -15.40
C ASP A 76 -5.27 -10.36 -14.19
N ILE A 77 -5.57 -9.13 -13.79
CA ILE A 77 -4.92 -8.44 -12.67
C ILE A 77 -5.81 -8.55 -11.42
N TYR A 78 -5.23 -9.07 -10.33
CA TYR A 78 -5.87 -9.23 -9.02
C TYR A 78 -5.18 -8.38 -7.95
#